data_AF-A0A3D3GCS5-F1
#
_entry.id   AF-A0A3D3GCS5-F1
#
_cell.length_a   1.000
_cell.length_b   1.000
_cell.length_c   1.000
_cell.angle_alpha   90.00
_cell.angle_beta   90.00
_cell.angle_gamma   90.00
#
_symmetry.space_group_name_H-M   'P 1'
#
loop_
_entity.id
_entity.type
_entity.pdbx_description
1 polymer ?
#
loop_
_entity_poly.entity_id
_entity_poly.type
_entity_poly.pdbx_seq_one_letter_code
_entity_poly.pdbx_strand_id
1 'polypeptide(L)'
;MKWLIFLALVAGNAYAKPITERVTVRALSLDARKNEYVVMFFEKAAYYRADPKLFSCLNLSVKEEKQVQVGYDPKNLSILKCAR
;
A
#
# COMPACT_ATOMS: atom_id res chain seq x y z
N MET A 1 -3.95 1.15 -46.14
CA MET A 1 -2.96 1.59 -45.10
C MET A 1 -3.38 2.86 -44.32
N LYS A 2 -4.66 3.27 -44.30
CA LYS A 2 -5.11 4.46 -43.51
C LYS A 2 -5.77 4.12 -42.17
N TRP A 3 -6.09 2.85 -41.92
CA TRP A 3 -6.86 2.40 -40.75
C TRP A 3 -6.00 1.99 -39.53
N LEU A 4 -4.66 1.96 -39.68
CA LEU A 4 -3.76 1.60 -38.59
C LEU A 4 -3.43 2.76 -37.64
N ILE A 5 -3.70 4.00 -38.06
CA ILE A 5 -3.34 5.20 -37.27
C ILE A 5 -4.42 5.50 -36.20
N PHE A 6 -5.68 5.08 -36.42
CA PHE A 6 -6.77 5.34 -35.47
C PHE A 6 -6.74 4.46 -34.23
N LEU A 7 -6.07 3.31 -34.26
CA LEU A 7 -6.01 2.39 -33.12
C LEU A 7 -5.00 2.82 -32.03
N ALA A 8 -4.07 3.72 -32.36
CA ALA A 8 -3.00 4.13 -31.45
C ALA A 8 -3.42 5.21 -30.43
N LEU A 9 -4.56 5.88 -30.59
CA LEU A 9 -5.00 6.98 -29.71
C LEU A 9 -5.85 6.54 -28.51
N VAL A 10 -6.32 5.29 -28.46
CA VAL A 10 -7.18 4.79 -27.35
C VAL A 10 -6.36 4.19 -26.19
N ALA A 11 -5.04 4.04 -26.36
CA ALA A 11 -4.15 3.51 -25.30
C ALA A 11 -3.73 4.56 -24.26
N GLY A 12 -4.12 5.83 -24.44
CA GLY A 12 -3.81 6.90 -23.49
C GLY A 12 -4.70 6.83 -22.25
N ASN A 13 -4.10 6.48 -21.11
CA ASN A 13 -4.66 6.60 -19.76
C ASN A 13 -5.48 5.41 -19.25
N ALA A 14 -4.89 4.22 -19.29
CA ALA A 14 -5.14 3.25 -18.22
C ALA A 14 -4.49 3.76 -16.92
N TYR A 15 -5.09 4.78 -16.30
CA TYR A 15 -4.72 5.18 -14.94
C TYR A 15 -5.15 4.04 -14.02
N ALA A 16 -4.20 3.21 -13.61
CA ALA A 16 -4.44 2.16 -12.62
C ALA A 16 -5.01 2.84 -11.38
N LYS A 17 -6.28 2.58 -11.06
CA LYS A 17 -6.87 3.09 -9.82
C LYS A 17 -6.07 2.49 -8.66
N PRO A 18 -5.60 3.30 -7.69
CA PRO A 18 -4.94 2.76 -6.52
C PRO A 18 -5.90 1.80 -5.83
N ILE A 19 -5.48 0.55 -5.67
CA ILE A 19 -6.30 -0.47 -5.02
C ILE A 19 -6.32 -0.11 -3.55
N THR A 20 -7.52 0.11 -3.00
CA THR A 20 -7.70 0.41 -1.59
C THR A 20 -8.40 -0.75 -0.90
N GLU A 21 -7.80 -1.26 0.17
CA GLU A 21 -8.35 -2.36 0.95
C GLU A 21 -8.17 -2.11 2.44
N ARG A 22 -8.97 -2.83 3.23
CA ARG A 22 -8.78 -2.92 4.67
C ARG A 22 -7.98 -4.17 4.97
N VAL A 23 -6.91 -4.00 5.74
CA VAL A 23 -6.01 -5.09 6.12
C VAL A 23 -5.71 -5.03 7.60
N THR A 24 -5.41 -6.18 8.15
CA THR A 24 -5.03 -6.35 9.54
C THR A 24 -3.51 -6.36 9.63
N VAL A 25 -2.95 -5.47 10.45
CA VAL A 25 -1.51 -5.43 10.67
C VAL A 25 -1.11 -6.61 11.55
N ARG A 26 -0.32 -7.53 10.99
CA ARG A 26 0.18 -8.71 11.72
C ARG A 26 1.39 -8.38 12.57
N ALA A 27 2.34 -7.66 11.99
CA ALA A 27 3.58 -7.34 12.66
C ALA A 27 4.21 -6.07 12.10
N LEU A 28 5.01 -5.44 12.96
CA LEU A 28 5.86 -4.32 12.60
C LEU A 28 7.30 -4.62 13.01
N SER A 29 8.24 -4.40 12.10
CA SER A 29 9.68 -4.53 12.36
C SER A 29 10.41 -3.29 11.87
N LEU A 30 11.41 -2.85 12.62
CA LEU A 30 12.31 -1.78 12.17
C LEU A 30 13.41 -2.39 11.29
N ASP A 31 13.58 -1.90 10.07
CA ASP A 31 14.78 -2.15 9.27
C ASP A 31 15.84 -1.11 9.64
N ALA A 32 16.74 -1.49 10.54
CA ALA A 32 17.81 -0.63 11.04
C ALA A 32 18.78 -0.14 9.94
N ARG A 33 18.87 -0.81 8.78
CA ARG A 33 19.76 -0.40 7.69
C ARG A 33 19.22 0.78 6.90
N LYS A 34 17.89 0.89 6.81
CA LYS A 34 17.21 1.93 6.02
C LYS A 34 16.45 2.94 6.87
N ASN A 35 16.38 2.72 8.18
CA ASN A 35 15.57 3.50 9.10
C ASN A 35 14.09 3.55 8.66
N GLU A 36 13.62 2.45 8.05
CA GLU A 36 12.27 2.28 7.54
C GLU A 36 11.55 1.21 8.35
N TYR A 37 10.25 1.34 8.53
CA TYR A 37 9.46 0.29 9.16
C TYR A 37 8.92 -0.67 8.10
N VAL A 38 9.09 -1.95 8.38
CA VAL A 38 8.55 -3.05 7.60
C VAL A 38 7.27 -3.52 8.26
N VAL A 39 6.20 -3.55 7.46
CA VAL A 39 4.85 -3.92 7.88
C VAL A 39 4.47 -5.24 7.22
N MET A 40 3.95 -6.15 8.01
CA MET A 40 3.32 -7.39 7.53
C MET A 40 1.82 -7.29 7.74
N PHE A 41 1.04 -7.65 6.72
CA PHE A 41 -0.42 -7.78 6.82
C PHE A 41 -0.81 -9.25 6.87
N PHE A 42 -1.94 -9.58 7.49
CA PHE A 42 -2.45 -10.97 7.50
C PHE A 42 -2.93 -11.40 6.12
N GLU A 43 -3.57 -10.48 5.40
CA GLU A 43 -4.23 -10.73 4.11
C GLU A 43 -3.24 -10.73 2.94
N LYS A 44 -1.96 -10.40 3.17
CA LYS A 44 -0.94 -10.29 2.13
C LYS A 44 0.32 -11.06 2.52
N ALA A 45 0.90 -11.78 1.56
CA ALA A 45 2.16 -12.51 1.74
C ALA A 45 3.42 -11.65 1.50
N ALA A 46 3.30 -10.32 1.51
CA ALA A 46 4.37 -9.39 1.16
C ALA A 46 4.73 -8.45 2.31
N TYR A 47 6.01 -8.05 2.33
CA TYR A 47 6.54 -7.04 3.24
C TYR A 47 6.41 -5.67 2.59
N TYR A 48 5.79 -4.73 3.31
CA TYR A 48 5.61 -3.38 2.84
C TYR A 48 6.43 -2.41 3.67
N ARG A 49 6.93 -1.35 3.03
CA ARG A 49 7.66 -0.30 3.73
C ARG A 49 6.73 0.85 4.03
N ALA A 50 6.77 1.34 5.26
CA ALA A 50 5.97 2.45 5.72
C ALA A 50 6.88 3.59 6.21
N ASP A 51 6.41 4.82 5.98
CA ASP A 51 7.02 6.03 6.52
C ASP A 51 7.03 5.98 8.05
N PRO A 52 8.12 6.36 8.72
CA PRO A 52 8.20 6.48 10.18
C PRO A 52 7.05 7.25 10.83
N LYS A 53 6.46 8.23 10.14
CA LYS A 53 5.30 9.00 10.64
C LYS A 53 4.06 8.13 10.87
N LEU A 54 3.95 7.02 10.15
CA LEU A 54 2.81 6.09 10.24
C LEU A 54 3.00 5.03 11.33
N PHE A 55 4.18 4.97 11.95
CA PHE A 55 4.54 3.98 12.96
C PHE A 55 3.55 3.94 14.13
N SER A 56 3.24 5.09 14.72
CA SER A 56 2.34 5.19 15.88
C SER A 56 0.97 4.55 15.58
N CYS A 57 0.43 4.87 14.41
CA CYS A 57 -0.85 4.35 13.95
C CYS A 57 -0.83 2.83 13.72
N LEU A 58 0.20 2.34 13.04
CA LEU A 58 0.34 0.92 12.75
C LEU A 58 0.58 0.11 14.02
N ASN A 59 1.40 0.62 14.93
CA ASN A 59 1.66 0.00 16.23
C ASN A 59 0.40 -0.06 17.09
N LEU A 60 -0.43 0.99 17.08
CA LEU A 60 -1.74 0.97 17.72
C LEU A 60 -2.64 -0.10 17.09
N SER A 61 -2.66 -0.18 15.75
CA SER A 61 -3.50 -1.14 15.02
C SER A 61 -3.08 -2.59 15.29
N VAL A 62 -1.79 -2.87 15.48
CA VAL A 62 -1.29 -4.18 15.93
C VAL A 62 -1.78 -4.49 17.35
N LYS A 63 -1.68 -3.53 18.27
CA LYS A 63 -2.08 -3.73 19.68
C LYS A 63 -3.58 -3.90 19.86
N GLU A 64 -4.38 -3.18 19.09
CA GLU A 64 -5.84 -3.20 19.17
C GLU A 64 -6.48 -4.18 18.19
N GLU A 65 -5.68 -4.93 17.42
CA GLU A 65 -6.15 -5.85 16.37
C GLU A 65 -7.13 -5.20 15.38
N LYS A 66 -6.96 -3.90 15.13
CA LYS A 66 -7.85 -3.13 14.25
C LYS A 66 -7.34 -3.10 12.80
N GLN A 67 -8.29 -3.05 11.88
CA GLN A 67 -8.01 -2.95 10.45
C GLN A 67 -7.62 -1.54 10.03
N VAL A 68 -6.56 -1.43 9.22
CA VAL A 68 -6.12 -0.18 8.59
C VAL A 68 -6.52 -0.14 7.13
N GLN A 69 -6.86 1.04 6.62
CA GLN A 69 -7.11 1.23 5.20
C GLN A 69 -5.81 1.61 4.49
N VAL A 70 -5.39 0.73 3.60
CA VAL A 70 -4.16 0.85 2.81
C VAL A 70 -4.53 1.03 1.34
N GLY A 71 -3.79 1.89 0.67
CA GLY A 71 -3.73 2.00 -0.77
C GLY A 71 -2.41 1.40 -1.24
N TYR A 72 -2.45 0.58 -2.29
CA TYR A 72 -1.24 -0.01 -2.86
C TYR A 72 -1.04 0.45 -4.31
N ASP A 73 0.21 0.75 -4.62
CA ASP A 73 0.80 0.73 -5.97
C ASP A 73 1.79 -0.46 -6.01
N PRO A 74 2.14 -1.06 -7.16
CA PRO A 74 3.02 -2.24 -7.22
C PRO A 74 4.39 -2.08 -6.54
N LYS A 75 4.79 -0.83 -6.23
CA LYS A 75 6.06 -0.50 -5.57
C LYS A 75 5.89 0.10 -4.17
N ASN A 76 4.74 0.65 -3.84
CA ASN A 76 4.57 1.51 -2.66
C ASN A 76 3.28 1.20 -1.90
N LEU A 77 3.37 1.21 -0.58
CA LEU A 77 2.23 1.17 0.32
C LEU A 77 1.95 2.59 0.81
N SER A 78 0.74 3.07 0.58
CA SER A 78 0.24 4.32 1.12
C SER A 78 -0.84 4.01 2.16
N ILE A 79 -0.62 4.34 3.43
CA ILE A 79 -1.67 4.18 4.44
C ILE A 79 -2.61 5.37 4.34
N LEU A 80 -3.86 5.11 3.97
CA LEU A 80 -4.86 6.14 3.72
C LEU A 80 -5.63 6.52 4.98
N LYS A 81 -5.99 5.51 5.79
CA LYS A 81 -6.62 5.73 7.09
C LYS A 81 -6.16 4.71 8.11
N CYS A 82 -5.85 5.23 9.29
CA CYS A 82 -5.61 4.46 10.50
C CYS A 82 -6.94 4.07 11.13
N ALA A 83 -6.96 2.92 11.80
CA ALA A 83 -8.09 2.59 12.65
C ALA A 83 -8.18 3.63 13.77
N ARG A 84 -9.34 4.27 13.90
CA ARG A 84 -9.63 5.19 15.00
C ARG A 84 -10.34 4.45 16.12
#